data_AF-A0A3N4K3M5-F1
#
_entry.id   AF-A0A3N4K3M5-F1
#
_cell.length_a   1.000
_cell.length_b   1.000
_cell.length_c   1.000
_cell.angle_alpha   90.00
_cell.angle_beta   90.00
_cell.angle_gamma   90.00
#
_symmetry.space_group_name_H-M   'P 1'
#
loop_
_entity.id
_entity.type
_entity.pdbx_description
1 polymer ?
#
loop_
_entity_poly.entity_id
_entity_poly.type
_entity_poly.pdbx_seq_one_letter_code
_entity_poly.pdbx_strand_id
1 'polypeptide(L)'
;WAKDLLHWTFEEWSRTVFSDETYFTTIGFNYHPMVIQNSEEEFHLDCIDECEKSDRSVEDEAPSHNKYTIKCREKNMVDKILDWPPQSSHLNLIENIWGWIQCELGETWGRIKELEPLKVVVRIVWDSIPVDFLEVLIRSMPAQLQAVITTDGGATMY
;
A
#
# COMPACT_ATOMS: atom_id res chain seq x y z
N TRP A 1 -19.59 -0.12 7.13
CA TRP A 1 -18.36 -0.30 6.34
C TRP A 1 -17.99 -1.76 6.12
N ALA A 2 -17.32 -2.46 7.06
CA ALA A 2 -16.81 -3.82 6.80
C ALA A 2 -17.92 -4.82 6.42
N LYS A 3 -19.10 -4.71 7.04
CA LYS A 3 -20.31 -5.51 6.70
C LYS A 3 -20.78 -5.27 5.26
N ASP A 4 -20.61 -4.06 4.74
CA ASP A 4 -21.04 -3.65 3.41
C ASP A 4 -20.07 -4.13 2.33
N LEU A 5 -18.83 -4.49 2.68
CA LEU A 5 -17.82 -5.01 1.74
C LEU A 5 -17.60 -6.51 1.89
N LEU A 6 -18.16 -7.16 2.92
CA LEU A 6 -17.99 -8.59 3.18
C LEU A 6 -18.46 -9.48 2.01
N HIS A 7 -19.45 -9.02 1.24
CA HIS A 7 -20.02 -9.76 0.11
C HIS A 7 -19.25 -9.57 -1.20
N TRP A 8 -18.18 -8.76 -1.19
CA TRP A 8 -17.39 -8.53 -2.39
C TRP A 8 -16.63 -9.78 -2.82
N THR A 9 -16.57 -9.95 -4.13
CA THR A 9 -15.86 -11.03 -4.81
C THR A 9 -14.39 -10.71 -5.01
N PHE A 10 -13.60 -11.74 -5.33
CA PHE A 10 -12.20 -11.58 -5.71
C PHE A 10 -12.01 -10.56 -6.84
N GLU A 11 -12.88 -10.58 -7.86
CA GLU A 11 -12.79 -9.67 -9.01
C GLU A 11 -13.07 -8.21 -8.63
N GLU A 12 -13.96 -7.97 -7.66
CA GLU A 12 -14.22 -6.62 -7.17
C GLU A 12 -13.04 -6.07 -6.36
N TRP A 13 -12.40 -6.92 -5.55
CA TRP A 13 -11.18 -6.55 -4.83
C TRP A 13 -9.98 -6.38 -5.76
N SER A 14 -9.84 -7.20 -6.80
CA SER A 14 -8.71 -7.10 -7.74
C SER A 14 -8.76 -5.82 -8.60
N ARG A 15 -9.92 -5.18 -8.71
CA ARG A 15 -10.09 -3.89 -9.40
C ARG A 15 -9.98 -2.68 -8.46
N THR A 16 -9.58 -2.92 -7.22
CA THR A 16 -9.36 -1.88 -6.22
C THR A 16 -7.87 -1.56 -6.13
N VAL A 17 -7.52 -0.30 -6.31
CA VAL A 17 -6.16 0.21 -6.10
C VAL A 17 -5.99 0.51 -4.63
N PHE A 18 -5.02 -0.13 -4.02
CA PHE A 18 -4.56 0.15 -2.66
C PHE A 18 -3.32 1.02 -2.76
N SER A 19 -3.30 2.15 -2.06
CA SER A 19 -2.14 3.04 -2.00
C SER A 19 -1.86 3.47 -0.57
N ASP A 20 -0.58 3.74 -0.31
CA ASP A 20 -0.03 4.27 0.92
C ASP A 20 1.43 4.70 0.69
N GLU A 21 2.01 5.42 1.65
CA GLU A 21 3.42 5.82 1.62
C GLU A 21 4.23 5.10 2.71
N THR A 22 5.37 4.53 2.34
CA THR A 22 6.32 3.95 3.30
C THR A 22 7.72 4.54 3.14
N TYR A 23 8.59 4.30 4.12
CA TYR A 23 9.97 4.78 4.11
C TYR A 23 10.96 3.61 4.15
N PHE A 24 11.95 3.66 3.26
CA PHE A 24 13.12 2.78 3.29
C PHE A 24 14.35 3.58 3.75
N THR A 25 15.23 2.96 4.55
CA THR A 25 16.37 3.67 5.14
C THR A 25 17.70 2.96 4.88
N THR A 26 18.76 3.74 4.69
CA THR A 26 20.14 3.24 4.55
C THR A 26 20.80 2.90 5.90
N ILE A 27 20.15 3.28 7.00
CA ILE A 27 20.66 3.15 8.37
C ILE A 27 20.25 1.79 8.97
N GLY A 28 19.17 1.19 8.45
CA GLY A 28 18.66 -0.13 8.82
C GLY A 28 17.21 -0.07 9.32
N PHE A 29 16.56 -1.24 9.35
CA PHE A 29 15.11 -1.38 9.58
C PHE A 29 14.60 -0.96 10.97
N ASN A 30 15.50 -0.69 11.94
CA ASN A 30 15.14 -0.26 13.30
C ASN A 30 15.34 1.26 13.54
N TYR A 31 15.60 2.02 12.48
CA TYR A 31 15.74 3.47 12.56
C TYR A 31 14.59 4.11 11.80
N HIS A 32 13.72 4.84 12.50
CA HIS A 32 12.73 5.73 11.90
C HIS A 32 13.34 7.14 11.86
N PRO A 33 14.07 7.52 10.79
CA PRO A 33 14.53 8.89 10.65
C PRO A 33 13.31 9.81 10.60
N MET A 34 13.41 10.97 11.25
CA MET A 34 12.43 12.03 11.03
C MET A 34 12.64 12.56 9.61
N VAL A 35 11.74 12.19 8.70
CA VAL A 35 11.76 12.64 7.30
C VAL A 35 10.90 13.90 7.20
N ILE A 36 11.50 14.99 6.74
CA ILE A 36 10.77 16.22 6.41
C ILE A 36 10.70 16.27 4.89
N GLN A 37 9.51 16.06 4.36
CA GLN A 37 9.25 16.13 2.92
C GLN A 37 9.25 17.60 2.48
N ASN A 38 10.04 17.93 1.46
CA ASN A 38 10.01 19.25 0.83
C ASN A 38 8.85 19.31 -0.18
N SER A 39 8.14 20.43 -0.25
CA SER A 39 6.98 20.61 -1.15
C SER A 39 7.29 20.45 -2.65
N GLU A 40 8.57 20.52 -3.02
CA GLU A 40 9.04 20.36 -4.41
C GLU A 40 9.26 18.88 -4.81
N GLU A 41 9.38 17.98 -3.83
CA GLU A 41 9.53 16.52 -4.04
C GLU A 41 8.19 15.77 -3.89
N GLU A 42 7.12 16.50 -3.58
CA GLU A 42 5.75 16.00 -3.29
C GLU A 42 5.09 15.26 -4.48
N PHE A 43 5.57 15.46 -5.72
CA PHE A 43 4.96 14.90 -6.94
C PHE A 43 5.97 14.33 -7.95
N HIS A 44 6.92 13.52 -7.50
CA HIS A 44 7.87 12.89 -8.41
C HIS A 44 7.13 11.91 -9.36
N LEU A 45 7.41 11.99 -10.67
CA LEU A 45 6.76 11.17 -11.70
C LEU A 45 6.94 9.66 -11.45
N ASP A 46 8.10 9.28 -10.92
CA ASP A 46 8.46 7.89 -10.58
C ASP A 46 7.61 7.28 -9.47
N CYS A 47 6.90 8.11 -8.69
CA CYS A 47 6.01 7.58 -7.67
C CYS A 47 4.70 7.06 -8.30
N ILE A 48 4.25 7.65 -9.41
CA ILE A 48 2.92 7.42 -9.99
C ILE A 48 3.04 6.47 -11.19
N ASP A 49 2.78 5.19 -10.97
CA ASP A 49 2.74 4.19 -12.05
C ASP A 49 1.35 4.09 -12.72
N GLU A 50 1.34 3.71 -14.00
CA GLU A 50 0.10 3.37 -14.73
C GLU A 50 -0.38 1.98 -14.30
N CYS A 51 -1.64 1.89 -13.91
CA CYS A 51 -2.33 0.65 -13.59
C CYS A 51 -3.41 0.39 -14.64
N GLU A 52 -3.58 -0.86 -15.07
CA GLU A 52 -4.66 -1.21 -15.99
C GLU A 52 -6.03 -0.99 -15.30
N LYS A 53 -7.00 -0.48 -16.09
CA LYS A 53 -8.37 -0.08 -15.70
C LYS A 53 -8.81 -0.57 -14.30
N SER A 54 -8.65 0.30 -13.33
CA SER A 54 -9.15 0.10 -11.97
C SER A 54 -10.45 0.87 -11.78
N ASP A 55 -11.40 0.25 -11.06
CA ASP A 55 -12.72 0.85 -10.85
C ASP A 55 -12.72 1.74 -9.60
N ARG A 56 -11.83 1.48 -8.62
CA ARG A 56 -11.87 2.07 -7.27
C ARG A 56 -10.49 2.24 -6.63
N SER A 57 -10.37 3.16 -5.67
CA SER A 57 -9.15 3.38 -4.86
C SER A 57 -9.44 3.37 -3.36
N VAL A 58 -8.47 2.90 -2.57
CA VAL A 58 -8.43 2.81 -1.10
C VAL A 58 -7.22 3.57 -0.57
N GLU A 59 -7.44 4.38 0.47
CA GLU A 59 -6.43 5.23 1.13
C GLU A 59 -6.70 5.25 2.64
N ASP A 60 -5.67 5.41 3.47
CA ASP A 60 -5.84 5.76 4.89
C ASP A 60 -5.96 7.29 5.02
N GLU A 61 -6.95 7.79 5.78
CA GLU A 61 -7.28 9.22 5.89
C GLU A 61 -6.29 10.02 6.76
N ALA A 62 -4.97 9.81 6.60
CA ALA A 62 -3.99 10.70 7.20
C ALA A 62 -4.01 12.09 6.49
N PRO A 63 -4.00 13.23 7.22
CA PRO A 63 -4.24 14.57 6.65
C PRO A 63 -3.27 15.00 5.53
N SER A 64 -2.14 14.31 5.37
CA SER A 64 -1.08 14.58 4.38
C SER A 64 -1.37 14.04 2.98
N HIS A 65 -2.25 13.04 2.79
CA HIS A 65 -2.31 12.26 1.53
C HIS A 65 -3.19 12.85 0.41
N ASN A 66 -3.84 14.00 0.62
CA ASN A 66 -4.95 14.43 -0.24
C ASN A 66 -4.58 14.74 -1.70
N LYS A 67 -3.36 15.22 -2.00
CA LYS A 67 -3.03 15.69 -3.37
C LYS A 67 -2.45 14.62 -4.30
N TYR A 68 -1.67 13.68 -3.77
CA TYR A 68 -1.02 12.62 -4.56
C TYR A 68 -2.07 11.65 -5.13
N THR A 69 -3.01 11.28 -4.27
CA THR A 69 -4.20 10.52 -4.55
C THR A 69 -5.03 11.08 -5.71
N ILE A 70 -5.23 12.40 -5.80
CA ILE A 70 -5.97 13.01 -6.92
C ILE A 70 -5.27 12.75 -8.25
N LYS A 71 -3.94 12.89 -8.30
CA LYS A 71 -3.14 12.64 -9.51
C LYS A 71 -3.11 11.16 -9.89
N CYS A 72 -2.95 10.25 -8.93
CA CYS A 72 -3.04 8.81 -9.17
C CYS A 72 -4.42 8.44 -9.75
N ARG A 73 -5.50 9.03 -9.24
CA ARG A 73 -6.87 8.80 -9.75
C ARG A 73 -7.04 9.32 -11.17
N GLU A 74 -6.58 10.53 -11.46
CA GLU A 74 -6.63 11.11 -12.81
C GLU A 74 -5.86 10.26 -13.82
N LYS A 75 -4.65 9.80 -13.45
CA LYS A 75 -3.81 8.98 -14.34
C LYS A 75 -4.39 7.57 -14.55
N ASN A 76 -5.02 6.99 -13.54
CA ASN A 76 -5.57 5.63 -13.59
C ASN A 76 -7.07 5.57 -13.93
N MET A 77 -7.71 6.71 -14.20
CA MET A 77 -9.15 6.84 -14.51
C MET A 77 -10.07 6.23 -13.43
N VAL A 78 -9.69 6.38 -12.17
CA VAL A 78 -10.44 5.83 -11.03
C VAL A 78 -11.52 6.82 -10.60
N ASP A 79 -12.77 6.56 -10.99
CA ASP A 79 -13.91 7.45 -10.74
C ASP A 79 -14.52 7.32 -9.33
N LYS A 80 -14.21 6.26 -8.58
CA LYS A 80 -14.83 5.99 -7.27
C LYS A 80 -13.80 5.82 -6.14
N ILE A 81 -14.01 6.58 -5.08
CA ILE A 81 -13.33 6.40 -3.79
C ILE A 81 -14.16 5.43 -2.97
N LEU A 82 -13.54 4.40 -2.42
CA LEU A 82 -14.16 3.61 -1.35
C LEU A 82 -14.08 4.42 -0.07
N ASP A 83 -15.22 4.71 0.56
CA ASP A 83 -15.28 5.34 1.89
C ASP A 83 -14.53 4.45 2.88
N TRP A 84 -13.24 4.65 3.11
CA TRP A 84 -12.41 3.76 3.95
C TRP A 84 -12.44 4.23 5.42
N PRO A 85 -12.51 3.33 6.39
CA PRO A 85 -12.51 3.72 7.80
C PRO A 85 -11.15 4.33 8.17
N PRO A 86 -11.13 5.44 8.93
CA PRO A 86 -9.88 6.06 9.37
C PRO A 86 -9.10 5.10 10.27
N GLN A 87 -7.76 5.19 10.25
CA GLN A 87 -6.85 4.39 11.09
C GLN A 87 -6.97 2.88 10.85
N SER A 88 -7.29 2.48 9.61
CA SER A 88 -7.46 1.09 9.22
C SER A 88 -6.35 0.62 8.28
N SER A 89 -5.11 1.02 8.56
CA SER A 89 -3.91 0.59 7.83
C SER A 89 -3.78 -0.93 7.79
N HIS A 90 -4.16 -1.63 8.86
CA HIS A 90 -4.17 -3.10 8.93
C HIS A 90 -5.09 -3.78 7.89
N LEU A 91 -6.00 -3.05 7.25
CA LEU A 91 -6.85 -3.55 6.16
C LEU A 91 -6.33 -3.14 4.77
N ASN A 92 -5.30 -2.28 4.71
CA ASN A 92 -4.70 -1.82 3.48
C ASN A 92 -3.71 -2.88 2.98
N LEU A 93 -4.04 -3.56 1.88
CA LEU A 93 -3.21 -4.66 1.37
C LEU A 93 -1.79 -4.24 1.01
N ILE A 94 -1.56 -2.95 0.72
CA ILE A 94 -0.22 -2.44 0.41
C ILE A 94 0.74 -2.51 1.61
N GLU A 95 0.23 -2.51 2.84
CA GLU A 95 1.08 -2.68 4.04
C GLU A 95 1.73 -4.07 4.06
N ASN A 96 1.00 -5.10 3.62
CA ASN A 96 1.57 -6.44 3.44
C ASN A 96 2.62 -6.47 2.32
N ILE A 97 2.43 -5.68 1.26
CA ILE A 97 3.41 -5.54 0.18
C ILE A 97 4.67 -4.85 0.71
N TRP A 98 4.54 -3.78 1.50
CA TRP A 98 5.68 -3.12 2.15
C TRP A 98 6.44 -4.07 3.07
N GLY A 99 5.73 -4.86 3.89
CA GLY A 99 6.34 -5.88 4.74
C GLY A 99 7.13 -6.93 3.94
N TRP A 100 6.57 -7.38 2.81
CA TRP A 100 7.25 -8.32 1.91
C TRP A 100 8.53 -7.71 1.31
N ILE A 101 8.45 -6.48 0.80
CA ILE A 101 9.61 -5.77 0.22
C ILE A 101 10.71 -5.58 1.27
N GLN A 102 10.35 -5.19 2.49
CA GLN A 102 11.32 -5.02 3.58
C GLN A 102 12.00 -6.35 3.92
N CYS A 103 11.26 -7.46 3.94
CA CYS A 103 11.79 -8.79 4.15
C CYS A 103 12.77 -9.18 3.04
N GLU A 104 12.36 -9.06 1.77
CA GLU A 104 13.18 -9.39 0.60
C GLU A 104 14.45 -8.54 0.53
N LEU A 105 14.35 -7.23 0.81
CA LEU A 105 15.52 -6.35 0.92
C LEU A 105 16.48 -6.82 2.02
N GLY A 106 15.95 -7.19 3.18
CA GLY A 106 16.74 -7.65 4.32
C GLY A 106 17.45 -8.98 4.08
N GLU A 107 16.75 -9.95 3.49
CA GLU A 107 17.26 -11.31 3.28
C GLU A 107 18.20 -11.41 2.08
N THR A 108 17.84 -10.79 0.95
CA THR A 108 18.57 -10.96 -0.32
C THR A 108 19.69 -9.93 -0.49
N TRP A 109 19.46 -8.68 -0.11
CA TRP A 109 20.39 -7.58 -0.37
C TRP A 109 21.14 -7.11 0.88
N GLY A 110 20.55 -7.33 2.06
CA GLY A 110 21.09 -6.85 3.32
C GLY A 110 21.15 -5.33 3.39
N ARG A 111 22.15 -4.81 4.11
CA ARG A 111 22.23 -3.35 4.37
C ARG A 111 22.86 -2.60 3.21
N ILE A 112 22.06 -1.77 2.54
CA ILE A 112 22.50 -0.80 1.53
C ILE A 112 22.72 0.57 2.20
N LYS A 113 23.92 1.13 2.10
CA LYS A 113 24.30 2.37 2.81
C LYS A 113 24.13 3.65 1.98
N GLU A 114 23.88 3.52 0.69
CA GLU A 114 23.83 4.63 -0.27
C GLU A 114 22.41 4.74 -0.86
N LEU A 115 21.95 5.98 -1.07
CA LEU A 115 20.57 6.25 -1.49
C LEU A 115 20.29 5.77 -2.93
N GLU A 116 21.18 6.06 -3.87
CA GLU A 116 20.96 5.70 -5.29
C GLU A 116 20.93 4.19 -5.51
N PRO A 117 21.86 3.39 -4.95
CA PRO A 117 21.73 1.94 -4.97
C PRO A 117 20.46 1.43 -4.28
N LEU A 118 20.04 2.06 -3.17
CA LEU A 118 18.81 1.68 -2.47
C LEU A 118 17.58 1.88 -3.36
N LYS A 119 17.46 3.02 -4.06
CA LYS A 119 16.35 3.27 -5.00
C LYS A 119 16.29 2.22 -6.10
N VAL A 120 17.43 1.88 -6.70
CA VAL A 120 17.50 0.87 -7.77
C VAL A 120 17.06 -0.50 -7.24
N VAL A 121 17.54 -0.90 -6.07
CA VAL A 121 17.19 -2.20 -5.49
C VAL A 121 15.72 -2.25 -5.08
N VAL A 122 15.17 -1.19 -4.46
CA VAL A 122 13.75 -1.11 -4.13
C VAL A 122 12.90 -1.30 -5.38
N ARG A 123 13.27 -0.66 -6.50
CA ARG A 123 12.53 -0.85 -7.76
C ARG A 123 12.63 -2.27 -8.30
N ILE A 124 13.81 -2.90 -8.24
CA ILE A 124 13.99 -4.30 -8.63
C ILE A 124 13.10 -5.23 -7.79
N VAL A 125 13.07 -5.03 -6.47
CA VAL A 125 12.26 -5.84 -5.56
C VAL A 125 10.77 -5.62 -5.82
N TRP A 126 10.35 -4.37 -6.03
CA TRP A 126 8.98 -4.02 -6.42
C TRP A 126 8.55 -4.74 -7.71
N ASP A 127 9.38 -4.68 -8.75
CA ASP A 127 9.08 -5.32 -10.04
C ASP A 127 9.14 -6.86 -9.96
N SER A 128 9.70 -7.42 -8.87
CA SER A 128 9.82 -8.87 -8.64
C SER A 128 8.68 -9.46 -7.79
N ILE A 129 7.73 -8.64 -7.34
CA ILE A 129 6.62 -9.10 -6.49
C ILE A 129 5.85 -10.22 -7.22
N PRO A 130 5.74 -11.42 -6.63
CA PRO A 130 5.03 -12.52 -7.26
C PRO A 130 3.53 -12.27 -7.39
N VAL A 131 2.95 -12.57 -8.56
CA VAL A 131 1.51 -12.38 -8.82
C VAL A 131 0.66 -13.28 -7.92
N ASP A 132 1.11 -14.50 -7.62
CA ASP A 132 0.46 -15.42 -6.70
C ASP A 132 0.41 -14.88 -5.27
N PHE A 133 1.44 -14.15 -4.83
CA PHE A 133 1.40 -13.42 -3.56
C PHE A 133 0.29 -12.35 -3.56
N LEU A 134 0.17 -11.55 -4.62
CA LEU A 134 -0.90 -10.55 -4.77
C LEU A 134 -2.29 -11.21 -4.75
N GLU A 135 -2.47 -12.33 -5.44
CA GLU A 135 -3.74 -13.07 -5.42
C GLU A 135 -4.10 -13.56 -4.01
N VAL A 136 -3.12 -14.06 -3.25
CA VAL A 136 -3.35 -14.50 -1.87
C VAL A 136 -3.79 -13.33 -0.98
N LEU A 137 -3.16 -12.16 -1.14
CA LEU A 137 -3.56 -10.94 -0.42
C LEU A 137 -5.02 -10.56 -0.74
N ILE A 138 -5.38 -10.49 -2.01
CA ILE A 138 -6.75 -10.16 -2.44
C ILE A 138 -7.76 -11.18 -1.89
N ARG A 139 -7.44 -12.48 -1.94
CA ARG A 139 -8.30 -13.54 -1.41
C ARG A 139 -8.46 -13.50 0.11
N SER A 140 -7.54 -12.86 0.83
CA SER A 140 -7.62 -12.74 2.28
C SER A 140 -8.60 -11.67 2.75
N MET A 141 -8.99 -10.71 1.89
CA MET A 141 -9.83 -9.56 2.26
C MET A 141 -11.13 -9.94 2.99
N PRO A 142 -11.93 -10.93 2.53
CA PRO A 142 -13.15 -11.31 3.24
C PRO A 142 -12.88 -11.80 4.68
N ALA A 143 -11.77 -12.52 4.89
CA ALA A 143 -11.39 -13.01 6.21
C ALA A 143 -10.95 -11.86 7.13
N GLN A 144 -10.19 -10.89 6.61
CA GLN A 144 -9.78 -9.69 7.36
C GLN A 144 -11.01 -8.85 7.76
N LEU A 145 -11.94 -8.62 6.83
CA LEU A 145 -13.19 -7.92 7.13
C LEU A 145 -14.04 -8.66 8.15
N GLN A 146 -14.12 -9.98 8.06
CA GLN A 146 -14.83 -10.81 9.05
C GLN A 146 -14.20 -10.69 10.43
N ALA A 147 -12.87 -10.63 10.53
CA ALA A 147 -12.17 -10.39 11.79
C ALA A 147 -12.56 -9.03 12.39
N VAL A 148 -12.54 -7.96 11.59
CA VAL A 148 -12.96 -6.60 12.03
C VAL A 148 -14.41 -6.58 12.51
N ILE A 149 -15.32 -7.28 11.82
CA ILE A 149 -16.72 -7.40 12.25
C ILE A 149 -16.81 -8.14 13.58
N THR A 150 -16.00 -9.18 13.76
CA THR A 150 -16.01 -10.01 14.98
C THR A 150 -15.45 -9.25 16.18
N THR A 151 -14.48 -8.36 15.96
CA THR A 151 -13.91 -7.50 17.00
C THR A 151 -14.70 -6.21 17.23
N ASP A 152 -15.83 -6.02 16.54
CA ASP A 152 -16.65 -4.78 16.55
C ASP A 152 -15.82 -3.52 16.29
N GLY A 153 -14.86 -3.60 15.38
CA GLY A 153 -13.92 -2.52 15.06
C GLY A 153 -12.70 -2.42 15.99
N GLY A 154 -12.54 -3.35 16.93
CA GLY A 154 -11.32 -3.49 17.72
C GLY A 154 -10.14 -4.04 16.91
N ALA A 155 -8.93 -3.92 17.45
CA ALA A 155 -7.71 -4.40 16.82
C ALA A 155 -7.82 -5.87 16.39
N THR A 156 -7.47 -6.14 15.14
CA THR A 156 -7.37 -7.50 14.61
C THR A 156 -5.92 -8.00 14.72
N MET A 157 -5.69 -9.32 14.60
CA MET A 157 -4.32 -9.88 14.65
C MET A 157 -3.60 -9.83 13.30
N TYR A 158 -4.14 -9.06 12.35
CA TYR A 158 -3.59 -8.88 11.01
C TYR A 158 -2.78 -7.58 10.97
#